data_AF-A0AA36BB10-F1
#
_entry.id   AF-A0AA36BB10-F1
#
_cell.length_a   1.000
_cell.length_b   1.000
_cell.length_c   1.000
_cell.angle_alpha   90.00
_cell.angle_beta   90.00
_cell.angle_gamma   90.00
#
_symmetry.space_group_name_H-M   'P 1'
#
loop_
_entity.id
_entity.type
_entity.pdbx_description
1 polymer ?
#
loop_
_entity_poly.entity_id
_entity_poly.type
_entity_poly.pdbx_seq_one_letter_code
_entity_poly.pdbx_strand_id
1 'polypeptide(L)'
;MAILPCAVFSSPDISDSIDLIRQLLNVEELPTSEEDNGYKWNINNKYYTAQVQLYALPDATSPVCRQYPDSVQAVILYFDANEVCNAFIAFFCIFEKHFQT
;
A
#
# COMPACT_ATOMS: atom_id res chain seq x y z
N MET A 1 18.09 2.02 12.23
CA MET A 1 17.66 1.32 11.01
C MET A 1 16.95 2.35 10.16
N ALA A 2 17.31 2.50 8.89
CA ALA A 2 16.63 3.46 8.01
C ALA A 2 15.20 2.97 7.76
N ILE A 3 14.22 3.82 8.04
CA ILE A 3 12.82 3.56 7.74
C ILE A 3 12.68 3.71 6.22
N LEU A 4 12.37 2.62 5.53
CA LEU A 4 12.12 2.67 4.09
C LEU A 4 10.74 3.30 3.84
N PRO A 5 10.59 4.18 2.84
CA PRO A 5 9.28 4.72 2.49
C PRO A 5 8.37 3.58 2.04
N CYS A 6 7.10 3.63 2.41
CA CYS A 6 6.14 2.63 1.99
C CYS A 6 4.90 3.22 1.33
N ALA A 7 4.28 2.41 0.48
CA ALA A 7 3.03 2.71 -0.19
C ALA A 7 2.02 1.61 0.11
N VAL A 8 0.82 2.01 0.50
CA VAL A 8 -0.26 1.10 0.90
C VAL A 8 -1.31 1.04 -0.19
N PHE A 9 -1.70 -0.16 -0.57
CA PHE A 9 -2.79 -0.44 -1.51
C PHE A 9 -3.95 -1.02 -0.72
N SER A 10 -5.14 -0.46 -0.91
CA SER A 10 -6.36 -1.00 -0.32
C SER A 10 -7.50 -0.97 -1.32
N SER A 11 -8.26 -2.04 -1.33
CA SER A 11 -9.44 -2.27 -2.16
C SER A 11 -10.44 -3.13 -1.39
N PRO A 12 -11.75 -3.08 -1.73
CA PRO A 12 -12.76 -3.95 -1.13
C PRO A 12 -12.43 -5.44 -1.24
N ASP A 13 -11.86 -5.86 -2.36
CA ASP A 13 -11.24 -7.17 -2.54
C ASP A 13 -9.71 -7.02 -2.59
N ILE A 14 -9.00 -7.67 -1.67
CA ILE A 14 -7.53 -7.62 -1.61
C ILE A 14 -6.85 -8.14 -2.88
N SER A 15 -7.54 -9.01 -3.64
CA SER A 15 -7.03 -9.53 -4.91
C SER A 15 -6.72 -8.42 -5.91
N ASP A 16 -7.56 -7.38 -5.96
CA ASP A 16 -7.35 -6.20 -6.81
C ASP A 16 -6.09 -5.42 -6.41
N SER A 17 -5.87 -5.24 -5.10
CA SER A 17 -4.65 -4.57 -4.59
C SER A 17 -3.39 -5.36 -4.94
N ILE A 18 -3.45 -6.69 -4.83
CA ILE A 18 -2.37 -7.60 -5.22
C ILE A 18 -2.10 -7.51 -6.72
N ASP A 19 -3.15 -7.52 -7.54
CA ASP A 19 -3.01 -7.40 -9.00
C ASP A 19 -2.44 -6.05 -9.43
N LEU A 20 -2.81 -4.95 -8.76
CA LEU A 20 -2.21 -3.64 -9.00
C LEU A 20 -0.71 -3.62 -8.66
N ILE A 21 -0.32 -4.22 -7.53
CA ILE A 21 1.11 -4.33 -7.17
C ILE A 21 1.86 -5.18 -8.19
N ARG A 22 1.25 -6.27 -8.66
CA ARG A 22 1.80 -7.14 -9.70
C ARG A 22 2.04 -6.40 -11.01
N GLN A 23 1.06 -5.62 -11.46
CA GLN A 23 1.18 -4.74 -12.62
C GLN A 23 2.27 -3.67 -12.43
N LEU A 24 2.34 -3.06 -11.24
CA LEU A 24 3.33 -2.03 -10.93
C LEU A 24 4.77 -2.57 -10.94
N LEU A 25 4.98 -3.78 -10.41
CA LEU A 25 6.29 -4.44 -10.41
C LEU A 25 6.63 -5.08 -11.77
N ASN A 26 5.66 -5.15 -12.68
CA ASN A 26 5.79 -5.76 -14.00
C ASN A 26 6.27 -7.22 -13.92
N VAL A 27 5.61 -8.02 -13.06
CA VAL A 27 5.89 -9.45 -12.84
C VAL A 27 4.64 -10.29 -13.10
N GLU A 28 4.81 -11.54 -13.53
CA GLU A 28 3.67 -12.45 -13.77
C GLU A 28 3.10 -13.01 -12.47
N GLU A 29 3.95 -13.30 -11.50
CA GLU A 29 3.59 -13.77 -10.16
C GLU A 29 4.34 -12.94 -9.13
N LEU A 30 3.64 -12.52 -8.08
CA LEU A 30 4.31 -11.87 -6.96
C LEU A 30 5.14 -12.91 -6.20
N PRO A 31 6.36 -12.56 -5.78
CA PRO A 31 7.13 -13.44 -4.91
C PRO A 31 6.29 -13.74 -3.66
N THR A 32 6.28 -15.00 -3.23
CA THR A 32 5.64 -15.41 -1.97
C THR A 32 6.11 -14.43 -0.90
N SER A 33 5.20 -13.62 -0.36
CA SER A 33 5.60 -12.58 0.57
C SER A 33 6.18 -13.30 1.78
N GLU A 34 7.49 -13.22 1.96
CA GLU A 34 8.09 -13.65 3.21
C GLU A 34 7.37 -12.88 4.31
N GLU A 35 6.74 -13.65 5.20
CA GLU A 35 5.86 -13.21 6.27
C GLU A 35 6.41 -11.89 6.86
N ASP A 36 5.58 -10.85 6.80
CA ASP A 36 5.77 -9.50 7.37
C ASP A 36 6.47 -8.39 6.56
N ASN A 37 7.04 -8.62 5.37
CA ASN A 37 7.92 -7.60 4.76
C ASN A 37 7.49 -6.93 3.45
N GLY A 38 6.23 -7.03 3.02
CA GLY A 38 5.70 -6.33 1.83
C GLY A 38 6.47 -6.61 0.52
N TYR A 39 6.06 -5.99 -0.58
CA TYR A 39 6.72 -6.15 -1.88
C TYR A 39 7.70 -5.00 -2.15
N LYS A 40 8.97 -5.34 -2.44
CA LYS A 40 10.00 -4.33 -2.67
C LYS A 40 9.90 -3.79 -4.09
N TRP A 41 9.74 -2.48 -4.20
CA TRP A 41 9.79 -1.77 -5.46
C TRP A 41 11.05 -0.93 -5.57
N ASN A 42 11.90 -1.26 -6.54
CA ASN A 42 13.09 -0.47 -6.85
C ASN A 42 12.77 0.48 -8.01
N ILE A 43 12.57 1.75 -7.68
CA ILE A 43 12.45 2.80 -8.68
C ILE A 43 13.87 3.15 -9.11
N ASN A 44 14.21 2.90 -10.37
CA ASN A 44 15.48 3.31 -10.93
C ASN A 44 15.23 4.03 -12.26
N ASN A 45 15.29 5.36 -12.22
CA ASN A 45 15.14 6.21 -13.40
C ASN A 45 16.35 7.14 -13.55
N LYS A 46 16.36 7.98 -14.61
CA LYS A 46 17.47 8.89 -14.90
C LYS A 46 17.76 9.89 -13.76
N TYR A 47 16.77 10.20 -12.94
CA TYR A 47 16.81 11.29 -11.97
C TYR A 47 17.12 10.81 -10.56
N TYR A 48 16.71 9.59 -10.20
CA TYR A 48 16.97 9.02 -8.87
C TYR A 48 16.80 7.50 -8.85
N THR A 49 17.31 6.92 -7.76
CA THR A 49 17.04 5.55 -7.37
C THR A 49 16.42 5.57 -5.98
N ALA A 50 15.33 4.82 -5.77
CA ALA A 50 14.65 4.72 -4.49
C ALA A 50 14.13 3.29 -4.28
N GLN A 51 14.15 2.85 -3.02
CA GLN A 51 13.52 1.60 -2.60
C GLN A 51 12.26 1.95 -1.81
N VAL A 52 11.13 1.43 -2.28
CA VAL A 52 9.82 1.63 -1.67
C VAL A 52 9.24 0.28 -1.30
N GLN A 53 8.63 0.18 -0.14
CA GLN A 53 7.94 -1.01 0.32
C GLN A 53 6.46 -0.93 -0.02
N LEU A 54 5.91 -1.90 -0.72
CA LEU A 54 4.50 -1.92 -1.11
C LEU A 54 3.73 -2.93 -0.24
N TYR A 55 2.55 -2.54 0.22
CA TYR A 55 1.70 -3.41 1.03
C TYR A 55 0.29 -3.45 0.45
N ALA A 56 -0.24 -4.65 0.20
CA ALA A 56 -1.67 -4.85 -0.03
C ALA A 56 -2.33 -5.13 1.32
N LEU A 57 -3.26 -4.26 1.73
CA LEU A 57 -3.95 -4.39 3.01
C LEU A 57 -5.44 -4.63 2.78
N PRO A 58 -6.05 -5.58 3.51
CA PRO A 58 -7.48 -5.84 3.41
C PRO A 58 -8.31 -4.66 3.93
N ASP A 59 -7.77 -3.89 4.88
CA ASP A 59 -8.42 -2.71 5.44
C ASP A 59 -7.42 -1.71 6.06
N ALA A 60 -7.93 -0.51 6.38
CA ALA A 60 -7.16 0.62 6.96
C ALA A 60 -6.62 0.36 8.37
N THR A 61 -7.17 -0.63 9.06
CA THR A 61 -6.87 -0.93 10.47
C THR A 61 -5.79 -1.98 10.63
N SER A 62 -5.27 -2.51 9.52
CA SER A 62 -4.24 -3.52 9.51
C SER A 62 -3.03 -3.12 10.38
N PRO A 63 -2.45 -4.05 11.16
CA PRO A 63 -1.30 -3.78 12.02
C PRO A 63 -0.10 -3.17 11.30
N VAL A 64 0.08 -3.47 10.00
CA VAL A 64 1.17 -2.95 9.17
C VAL A 64 1.17 -1.41 9.16
N CYS A 65 -0.02 -0.81 9.00
CA CYS A 65 -0.21 0.64 9.07
C CYS A 65 0.18 1.21 10.44
N ARG A 66 -0.08 0.47 11.52
CA ARG A 66 0.25 0.91 12.89
C ARG A 66 1.71 0.70 13.26
N GLN A 67 2.39 -0.26 12.64
CA GLN A 67 3.79 -0.56 12.92
C GLN A 67 4.75 0.46 12.33
N TYR A 68 4.37 1.09 11.20
CA TYR A 68 5.24 2.05 10.51
C TYR A 68 4.51 3.32 10.06
N PRO A 69 3.88 4.08 10.97
CA PRO A 69 3.12 5.27 10.60
C PRO A 69 3.96 6.30 9.83
N ASP A 70 5.16 6.58 10.34
CA ASP A 70 6.06 7.59 9.77
C ASP A 70 6.69 7.18 8.42
N SER A 71 6.50 5.92 7.98
CA SER A 71 7.06 5.40 6.74
C SER A 71 6.10 5.51 5.56
N VAL A 72 4.79 5.61 5.81
CA VAL A 72 3.77 5.67 4.75
C VAL A 72 3.89 7.02 4.02
N GLN A 73 4.34 6.96 2.77
CA GLN A 73 4.45 8.12 1.88
C GLN A 73 3.29 8.22 0.90
N ALA A 74 2.56 7.12 0.67
CA ALA A 74 1.46 7.07 -0.28
C ALA A 74 0.41 6.03 0.12
N VAL A 75 -0.84 6.34 -0.21
CA VAL A 75 -1.99 5.44 -0.10
C VAL A 75 -2.70 5.41 -1.44
N ILE A 76 -2.87 4.21 -1.98
CA ILE A 76 -3.58 3.92 -3.22
C ILE A 76 -4.86 3.20 -2.83
N LEU A 77 -5.98 3.80 -3.20
CA LEU A 77 -7.29 3.22 -2.97
C LEU A 77 -7.91 2.86 -4.31
N TYR A 78 -8.26 1.58 -4.48
CA TYR A 78 -8.87 1.06 -5.69
C TYR A 78 -10.31 0.60 -5.39
N PHE A 79 -11.26 1.14 -6.16
CA PHE A 79 -12.68 0.93 -5.93
C PHE A 79 -13.48 1.27 -7.20
N ASP A 80 -14.67 0.69 -7.32
CA ASP A 80 -15.65 1.10 -8.33
C ASP A 80 -16.35 2.39 -7.87
N ALA A 81 -16.27 3.44 -8.67
CA ALA A 81 -16.89 4.73 -8.37
C ALA A 81 -18.43 4.68 -8.39
N ASN A 82 -19.03 3.70 -9.06
CA ASN A 82 -20.48 3.50 -9.09
C ASN A 82 -20.99 2.78 -7.85
N GLU A 83 -20.13 1.97 -7.22
CA GLU A 83 -20.39 1.40 -5.90
C GLU A 83 -19.85 2.37 -4.85
N VAL A 84 -20.66 3.36 -4.49
CA VAL A 84 -20.33 4.32 -3.43
C VAL A 84 -20.18 3.57 -2.10
N CYS A 85 -18.97 3.12 -1.83
CA CYS A 85 -18.65 2.35 -0.64
C CYS A 85 -18.37 3.31 0.51
N ASN A 86 -19.28 3.42 1.47
CA ASN A 86 -19.06 4.12 2.75
C ASN A 86 -17.77 3.68 3.47
N ALA A 87 -17.22 2.51 3.11
CA ALA A 87 -15.91 2.03 3.53
C ALA A 87 -14.75 2.95 3.10
N PHE A 88 -14.90 3.70 2.01
CA PHE A 88 -13.87 4.57 1.44
C PHE A 88 -13.63 5.84 2.26
N ILE A 89 -14.72 6.48 2.69
CA ILE A 89 -14.67 7.61 3.63
C ILE A 89 -14.11 7.13 4.97
N ALA A 90 -14.49 5.94 5.42
CA ALA A 90 -13.95 5.36 6.65
C ALA A 90 -12.43 5.12 6.56
N PHE A 91 -11.91 4.55 5.45
CA PHE A 91 -10.47 4.36 5.26
C PHE A 91 -9.72 5.69 5.28
N PHE A 92 -10.17 6.67 4.49
CA PHE A 92 -9.52 7.98 4.43
C PHE A 92 -9.56 8.71 5.79
N CYS A 93 -10.70 8.65 6.51
CA CYS A 93 -10.82 9.21 7.85
C CYS A 93 -9.94 8.50 8.89
N ILE A 94 -9.72 7.18 8.77
CA ILE A 94 -8.79 6.43 9.63
C ILE A 94 -7.35 6.84 9.32
N PHE A 95 -7.01 6.97 8.04
CA PHE A 95 -5.68 7.43 7.60
C PHE A 95 -5.35 8.82 8.15
N GLU A 96 -6.22 9.82 7.95
CA GLU A 96 -5.97 11.16 8.49
C GLU A 96 -5.81 11.15 10.02
N LYS A 97 -6.62 10.36 10.74
CA LYS A 97 -6.55 10.30 12.20
C LYS A 97 -5.30 9.61 12.75
N HIS A 98 -4.64 8.74 11.98
CA HIS A 98 -3.52 7.94 12.47
C HIS A 98 -2.16 8.42 11.94
N PHE A 99 -2.13 9.17 10.82
CA PHE A 99 -0.88 9.46 10.11
C PHE A 99 -0.55 10.96 9.98
N GLN A 100 -1.39 11.88 10.49
CA GLN A 100 -1.15 13.35 10.43
C GLN A 100 -0.82 14.03 11.78
N THR A 101 -0.42 13.29 12.82
CA THR A 101 0.10 13.89 14.08
C THR A 101 1.61 13.81 14.14
#